data_AF-A0A6G4WCR5-F1
#
_entry.id   AF-A0A6G4WCR5-F1
#
_cell.length_a   1.000
_cell.length_b   1.000
_cell.length_c   1.000
_cell.angle_alpha   90.00
_cell.angle_beta   90.00
_cell.angle_gamma   90.00
#
_symmetry.space_group_name_H-M   'P 1'
#
loop_
_entity.id
_entity.type
_entity.pdbx_description
1 polymer ?
#
loop_
_entity_poly.entity_id
_entity_poly.type
_entity_poly.pdbx_seq_one_letter_code
_entity_poly.pdbx_strand_id
1 'polypeptide(L)' 'MSDQEQTEIRLEFAKLKQEHADFDAAINAMIATSCDPLQIQRMKKKKLILKDRLSKLEDKIIPDIIA' A
#
# COMPACT_ATOMS: atom_id res chain seq x y z
N MET A 1 -6.82 13.57 19.52
CA MET A 1 -6.99 12.20 18.99
C MET A 1 -6.79 11.26 20.14
N SER A 2 -7.70 10.33 20.38
CA SER A 2 -7.53 9.34 21.45
C SER A 2 -6.46 8.32 21.04
N ASP A 3 -5.77 7.70 21.99
CA ASP A 3 -4.79 6.63 21.70
C ASP A 3 -5.40 5.47 20.90
N GLN A 4 -6.73 5.29 21.00
CA GLN A 4 -7.50 4.33 20.23
C GLN A 4 -7.55 4.67 18.74
N GLU A 5 -7.83 5.92 18.38
CA GLU A 5 -7.84 6.39 16.99
C GLU A 5 -6.46 6.22 16.34
N GLN A 6 -5.38 6.52 17.07
CA GLN A 6 -4.01 6.32 16.54
C GLN A 6 -3.70 4.85 16.30
N THR A 7 -4.16 3.96 17.18
CA THR A 7 -3.95 2.52 17.06
C THR A 7 -4.71 1.95 15.85
N GLU A 8 -5.95 2.38 15.64
CA GLU A 8 -6.76 1.97 14.48
C GLU A 8 -6.12 2.42 13.17
N ILE A 9 -5.67 3.68 13.08
CA ILE A 9 -5.02 4.20 11.86
C ILE A 9 -3.72 3.44 11.58
N ARG A 10 -2.92 3.11 12.61
CA ARG A 10 -1.70 2.28 12.46
C ARG A 10 -2.02 0.86 12.00
N LEU A 11 -3.11 0.28 12.49
CA LEU A 11 -3.59 -1.05 12.06
C LEU A 11 -4.04 -1.04 10.60
N GLU A 12 -4.81 -0.04 10.19
CA GLU A 12 -5.20 0.14 8.79
C GLU A 12 -3.99 0.33 7.90
N PHE A 13 -3.03 1.17 8.31
CA PHE A 13 -1.78 1.38 7.58
C PHE A 13 -0.99 0.07 7.43
N ALA A 14 -0.85 -0.71 8.51
CA ALA A 14 -0.17 -2.00 8.46
C ALA A 14 -0.85 -2.98 7.50
N LYS A 15 -2.19 -3.06 7.52
CA LYS A 15 -2.96 -3.87 6.58
C LYS A 15 -2.74 -3.44 5.13
N LEU A 16 -2.85 -2.13 4.86
CA LEU A 16 -2.67 -1.58 3.51
C LEU A 16 -1.23 -1.80 2.99
N LYS A 17 -0.24 -1.71 3.90
CA LYS A 17 1.18 -1.98 3.60
C LYS A 17 1.41 -3.44 3.24
N GLN A 18 0.79 -4.35 3.98
CA GLN A 18 0.84 -5.77 3.70
C GLN A 18 0.20 -6.09 2.35
N GLU A 19 -1.00 -5.56 2.09
CA GLU A 19 -1.69 -5.73 0.80
C GLU A 19 -0.84 -5.19 -0.37
N HIS A 20 -0.20 -4.03 -0.20
CA HIS A 20 0.74 -3.50 -1.19
C HIS A 20 1.94 -4.42 -1.45
N ALA A 21 2.50 -5.05 -0.40
CA ALA A 21 3.59 -6.02 -0.54
C ALA A 21 3.13 -7.29 -1.27
N ASP A 22 1.92 -7.76 -1.00
CA ASP A 22 1.32 -8.91 -1.68
C ASP A 22 1.11 -8.63 -3.17
N PHE A 23 0.66 -7.42 -3.53
CA PHE A 23 0.57 -7.00 -4.93
C PHE A 23 1.95 -6.98 -5.61
N ASP A 24 3.00 -6.61 -4.89
CA ASP A 24 4.36 -6.60 -5.44
C ASP A 24 4.88 -8.02 -5.69
N ALA A 25 4.65 -8.92 -4.73
CA ALA A 25 4.98 -10.33 -4.88
C ALA A 25 4.21 -10.97 -6.05
N ALA A 26 2.92 -10.65 -6.20
CA ALA A 26 2.11 -11.11 -7.32
C ALA A 26 2.62 -10.58 -8.67
N ILE A 27 2.98 -9.29 -8.75
CA ILE A 27 3.56 -8.71 -9.96
C ILE A 27 4.89 -9.40 -10.32
N ASN A 28 5.76 -9.64 -9.34
CA ASN A 28 7.03 -10.31 -9.57
C ASN A 28 6.84 -11.76 -10.03
N ALA A 29 5.88 -12.49 -9.45
CA ALA A 29 5.52 -13.83 -9.89
C ALA A 29 4.96 -13.83 -11.33
N MET A 30 4.12 -12.85 -11.67
CA MET A 30 3.60 -12.69 -13.04
C MET A 30 4.71 -12.37 -14.04
N ILE A 31 5.68 -11.53 -13.67
CA ILE A 31 6.87 -11.23 -14.50
C ILE A 31 7.71 -12.50 -14.69
N ALA A 32 7.99 -13.24 -13.61
CA ALA A 32 8.76 -14.49 -13.67
C ALA A 32 8.08 -15.55 -14.54
N THR A 33 6.75 -15.59 -14.54
CA THR A 33 5.94 -16.52 -15.35
C THR A 33 5.71 -16.02 -16.78
N SER A 34 6.32 -14.89 -17.18
CA SER A 34 6.13 -14.26 -18.50
C SER A 34 4.64 -14.02 -18.84
N CYS A 35 3.86 -13.60 -17.84
CA CYS A 35 2.44 -13.34 -17.98
C CYS A 35 2.18 -12.12 -18.90
N ASP A 36 0.94 -11.96 -19.35
CA ASP A 36 0.55 -10.90 -20.28
C ASP A 36 0.96 -9.49 -19.75
N PRO A 37 1.70 -8.70 -20.54
CA PRO A 37 2.09 -7.33 -20.19
C PRO A 37 0.91 -6.45 -19.74
N LEU A 38 -0.28 -6.62 -20.34
CA LEU A 38 -1.48 -5.87 -19.99
C LEU A 38 -1.99 -6.22 -18.58
N GLN A 39 -1.90 -7.49 -18.18
CA GLN A 39 -2.25 -7.90 -16.83
C GLN A 39 -1.26 -7.33 -15.80
N ILE A 40 0.03 -7.39 -16.09
CA ILE A 40 1.09 -6.79 -15.26
C ILE A 40 0.85 -5.28 -15.12
N GLN A 41 0.50 -4.58 -16.21
CA GLN A 41 0.21 -3.14 -16.18
C GLN A 41 -1.02 -2.82 -15.32
N ARG A 42 -2.09 -3.62 -15.40
CA ARG A 42 -3.27 -3.47 -14.53
C ARG A 42 -2.93 -3.66 -13.06
N MET A 43 -2.11 -4.66 -12.73
CA MET A 43 -1.66 -4.91 -11.36
C MET A 43 -0.78 -3.76 -10.83
N LYS A 44 0.16 -3.27 -11.64
CA LYS A 44 0.97 -2.08 -11.31
C LYS A 44 0.11 -0.84 -11.06
N LYS A 45 -0.96 -0.63 -11.84
CA LYS A 45 -1.91 0.47 -11.62
C LYS A 45 -2.66 0.32 -10.29
N LYS A 46 -3.11 -0.89 -9.95
CA LYS A 46 -3.74 -1.17 -8.63
C LYS A 46 -2.76 -0.92 -7.48
N LYS A 47 -1.52 -1.40 -7.62
CA LYS A 47 -0.44 -1.16 -6.65
C LYS A 47 -0.16 0.34 -6.45
N LEU A 48 -0.18 1.13 -7.52
CA LEU A 48 0.01 2.58 -7.44
C LEU A 48 -1.10 3.27 -6.61
N ILE A 49 -2.36 2.88 -6.80
CA ILE A 49 -3.49 3.41 -6.02
C ILE A 49 -3.35 3.06 -4.53
N LEU A 50 -2.90 1.83 -4.23
CA LEU A 50 -2.62 1.42 -2.85
C LEU A 50 -1.49 2.24 -2.24
N LYS A 51 -0.41 2.47 -2.98
CA LYS A 51 0.70 3.34 -2.55
C LYS A 51 0.23 4.77 -2.28
N ASP A 52 -0.60 5.34 -3.15
CA ASP A 52 -1.14 6.69 -2.96
C ASP A 52 -2.03 6.79 -1.72
N ARG A 53 -2.85 5.76 -1.46
CA ARG A 53 -3.65 5.67 -0.22
C ARG A 53 -2.75 5.50 1.01
N LEU A 54 -1.70 4.71 0.90
CA LEU A 54 -0.74 4.48 1.98
C LEU A 54 -0.01 5.77 2.34
N SER A 55 0.45 6.54 1.34
CA SER A 55 1.06 7.86 1.55
C SER A 55 0.09 8.82 2.25
N LYS A 56 -1.19 8.83 1.88
CA LYS A 56 -2.20 9.67 2.55
C LYS A 56 -2.48 9.25 3.99
N LEU A 57 -2.42 7.95 4.30
CA LEU A 57 -2.51 7.49 5.69
C LEU A 57 -1.23 7.81 6.45
N GLU A 58 -0.07 7.67 5.81
CA GLU A 58 1.23 8.00 6.37
C GLU A 58 1.27 9.48 6.77
N ASP A 59 0.81 10.39 5.92
CA ASP A 59 0.68 11.82 6.22
C ASP A 59 -0.27 12.11 7.39
N LYS A 60 -1.26 11.24 7.65
CA LYS A 60 -2.18 11.34 8.79
C LYS A 60 -1.63 10.75 10.08
N ILE A 61 -0.68 9.82 10.00
CA ILE A 61 0.02 9.22 11.15
C ILE A 61 1.27 10.01 11.52
N ILE A 62 1.93 10.63 10.54
CA ILE A 62 3.17 11.41 10.65
C ILE A 62 2.96 12.95 10.67
N PRO A 63 1.77 13.56 10.89
CA PRO A 63 1.67 15.02 10.93
C PRO A 63 2.41 15.61 12.14
N ASP A 64 2.85 14.78 13.10
CA ASP A 64 3.51 15.18 14.36
C ASP A 64 5.05 15.12 14.33
N ILE A 65 5.69 14.76 13.20
CA ILE A 65 7.17 14.62 13.11
C ILE A 65 7.82 15.69 12.20
N ILE A 66 7.02 16.48 11.48
CA ILE A 66 7.49 17.55 10.58
C ILE A 66 6.73 18.86 10.85
N ALA A 67 6.66 19.27 12.13
CA ALA A 67 6.25 20.60 12.56
C ALA A 67 7.37 21.24 13.39
#